data_AF-A0A2C6JSQ4-F1
#
_entry.id   AF-A0A2C6JSQ4-F1
#
_cell.length_a   1.000
_cell.length_b   1.000
_cell.length_c   1.000
_cell.angle_alpha   90.00
_cell.angle_beta   90.00
_cell.angle_gamma   90.00
#
_symmetry.space_group_name_H-M   'P 1'
#
loop_
_entity.id
_entity.type
_entity.pdbx_description
1 polymer ?
#
loop_
_entity_poly.entity_id
_entity_poly.type
_entity_poly.pdbx_seq_one_letter_code
_entity_poly.pdbx_strand_id
1 'polypeptide(L)'
;MPEVVRPPHRDDSSSSAVVRALLRQGIETRPLQGAETRSRELVNTRPRQAVDALEHLSIVAEAASKLSSHRRFTHSRIATAEEERMWTAMLEEEEGDRSRALRSAMDAVEKEETPTERQLSALLVSMLQADVTLMRMSRVFPDPLSRTMTSATNGLRHSPTCELASQLHRAWQTLGITKPTVVAVVQHVVSAVGKLTARERVVLFKGVIPDHLRGTDLPALASFTAEGL
;
A
#
# COMPACT_ATOMS: atom_id res chain seq x y z
N MET A 1 47.92 15.41 -21.90
CA MET A 1 47.44 14.26 -21.10
C MET A 1 46.59 14.83 -19.98
N PRO A 2 45.25 14.78 -20.05
CA PRO A 2 44.40 15.40 -19.03
C PRO A 2 44.11 14.44 -17.86
N GLU A 3 44.16 14.97 -16.65
CA GLU A 3 43.83 14.30 -15.38
C GLU A 3 42.38 13.83 -15.33
N VAL A 4 42.18 12.58 -14.93
CA VAL A 4 40.88 11.98 -14.67
C VAL A 4 40.51 12.23 -13.20
N VAL A 5 39.62 13.20 -12.98
CA VAL A 5 39.01 13.46 -11.67
C VAL A 5 37.96 12.38 -11.38
N ARG A 6 38.17 11.59 -10.32
CA ARG A 6 37.17 10.64 -9.80
C ARG A 6 36.12 11.38 -8.95
N PRO A 7 34.82 11.03 -9.05
CA PRO A 7 33.79 11.58 -8.16
C PRO A 7 33.79 10.87 -6.79
N PRO A 8 33.30 11.53 -5.72
CA PRO A 8 33.32 11.00 -4.37
C PRO A 8 32.19 9.99 -4.10
N HIS A 9 32.53 9.02 -3.23
CA HIS A 9 31.62 8.08 -2.58
C HIS A 9 30.49 8.83 -1.86
N ARG A 10 29.24 8.41 -2.08
CA ARG A 10 28.08 8.78 -1.25
C ARG A 10 27.93 7.75 -0.14
N ASP A 11 27.91 8.22 1.09
CA ASP A 11 27.69 7.45 2.30
C ASP A 11 26.21 7.05 2.48
N ASP A 12 25.97 5.76 2.74
CA ASP A 12 24.66 5.14 3.06
C ASP A 12 24.17 5.40 4.51
N SER A 13 24.62 6.48 5.15
CA SER A 13 24.35 6.73 6.59
C SER A 13 23.05 7.48 6.89
N SER A 14 22.28 7.89 5.86
CA SER A 14 21.17 8.83 6.04
C SER A 14 19.87 8.19 6.54
N SER A 15 19.53 6.96 6.13
CA SER A 15 18.28 6.30 6.55
C SER A 15 18.28 5.86 8.03
N SER A 16 19.44 5.51 8.60
CA SER A 16 19.54 5.07 10.01
C SER A 16 19.33 6.21 11.01
N ALA A 17 19.73 7.43 10.64
CA ALA A 17 19.65 8.61 11.50
C ALA A 17 18.21 9.11 11.68
N VAL A 18 17.41 9.07 10.60
CA VAL A 18 16.00 9.48 10.63
C VAL A 18 15.14 8.52 11.45
N VAL A 19 15.42 7.21 11.37
CA VAL A 19 14.76 6.18 12.19
C VAL A 19 15.01 6.38 13.69
N ARG A 20 16.24 6.76 14.08
CA ARG A 20 16.56 7.05 15.48
C ARG A 20 15.97 8.37 15.98
N ALA A 21 15.82 9.36 15.10
CA ALA A 21 15.19 10.64 15.44
C ALA A 21 13.69 10.49 15.70
N LEU A 22 12.99 9.67 14.91
CA LEU A 22 11.56 9.40 15.07
C LEU A 22 11.24 8.56 16.33
N LEU A 23 12.14 7.66 16.74
CA LEU A 23 11.99 6.87 17.96
C LEU A 23 12.26 7.67 19.26
N ARG A 24 12.93 8.83 19.19
CA ARG A 24 13.31 9.62 20.38
C ARG A 24 12.29 10.68 20.80
N GLN A 25 11.34 11.09 19.94
CA GLN A 25 10.39 12.17 20.26
C GLN A 25 9.13 11.72 21.03
N GLY A 26 9.11 10.48 21.55
CA GLY A 26 7.88 9.87 22.06
C GLY A 26 7.82 9.55 23.55
N ILE A 27 8.49 10.27 24.45
CA ILE A 27 8.26 10.10 25.91
C ILE A 27 8.49 11.42 26.65
N GLU A 28 7.41 12.10 27.05
CA GLU A 28 7.36 12.78 28.34
C GLU A 28 5.89 12.96 28.78
N THR A 29 5.59 12.39 29.94
CA THR A 29 4.28 12.20 30.57
C THR A 29 3.87 13.36 31.47
N ARG A 30 2.55 13.61 31.63
CA ARG A 30 1.87 13.76 32.96
C ARG A 30 0.33 13.69 32.81
N PRO A 31 -0.41 13.33 33.89
CA PRO A 31 -1.51 12.36 33.79
C PRO A 31 -2.88 12.94 34.13
N LEU A 32 -3.94 12.37 33.53
CA LEU A 32 -5.26 12.29 34.17
C LEU A 32 -5.83 10.88 33.95
N GLN A 33 -6.14 10.26 35.08
CA GLN A 33 -6.63 8.90 35.26
C GLN A 33 -7.97 8.69 34.52
N GLY A 34 -8.17 7.51 33.89
CA GLY A 34 -9.53 7.08 33.52
C GLY A 34 -9.74 6.18 32.30
N ALA A 35 -8.71 5.65 31.62
CA ALA A 35 -8.92 4.89 30.36
C ALA A 35 -8.04 3.64 30.19
N GLU A 36 -7.67 2.97 31.29
CA GLU A 36 -6.60 1.95 31.30
C GLU A 36 -6.93 0.57 30.71
N THR A 37 -8.11 0.30 30.15
CA THR A 37 -8.45 -1.06 29.68
C THR A 37 -8.71 -1.24 28.19
N ARG A 38 -8.54 -0.22 27.34
CA ARG A 38 -8.65 -0.40 25.86
C ARG A 38 -7.50 0.16 25.02
N SER A 39 -6.69 1.07 25.55
CA SER A 39 -5.61 1.70 24.77
C SER A 39 -4.28 0.91 24.75
N ARG A 40 -4.20 -0.21 25.48
CA ARG A 40 -2.96 -1.01 25.58
C ARG A 40 -2.80 -2.08 24.50
N GLU A 41 -3.80 -2.22 23.62
CA GLU A 41 -3.82 -3.26 22.59
C GLU A 41 -3.27 -2.80 21.22
N LEU A 42 -2.97 -1.50 21.06
CA LEU A 42 -2.57 -0.90 19.76
C LEU A 42 -1.07 -0.55 19.62
N VAL A 43 -0.23 -0.84 20.62
CA VAL A 43 1.24 -0.55 20.59
C VAL A 43 2.07 -1.83 20.62
N ASN A 44 1.60 -2.88 19.94
CA ASN A 44 2.33 -4.15 19.85
C ASN A 44 2.29 -4.77 18.45
N THR A 45 2.17 -3.96 17.40
CA THR A 45 2.70 -4.36 16.09
C THR A 45 4.19 -4.59 16.27
N ARG A 46 4.60 -5.86 16.18
CA ARG A 46 5.99 -6.29 16.42
C ARG A 46 6.90 -5.39 15.58
N PRO A 47 8.02 -4.85 16.12
CA PRO A 47 8.89 -3.92 15.39
C PRO A 47 9.27 -4.39 13.98
N ARG A 48 9.41 -5.71 13.80
CA ARG A 48 9.67 -6.35 12.51
C ARG A 48 8.54 -6.17 11.49
N GLN A 49 7.28 -6.30 11.90
CA GLN A 49 6.12 -6.11 11.01
C GLN A 49 6.07 -4.68 10.49
N ALA A 50 6.32 -3.69 11.35
CA ALA A 50 6.32 -2.29 10.95
C ALA A 50 7.47 -1.99 9.96
N VAL A 51 8.64 -2.61 10.13
CA VAL A 51 9.76 -2.50 9.19
C VAL A 51 9.41 -3.14 7.84
N ASP A 52 8.91 -4.37 7.84
CA ASP A 52 8.50 -5.08 6.62
C ASP A 52 7.42 -4.29 5.87
N ALA A 53 6.43 -3.78 6.60
CA ALA A 53 5.37 -2.95 6.04
C ALA A 53 5.90 -1.65 5.45
N LEU A 54 6.80 -0.95 6.15
CA LEU A 54 7.41 0.29 5.66
C LEU A 54 8.20 0.05 4.37
N GLU A 55 8.99 -1.03 4.31
CA GLU A 55 9.74 -1.39 3.12
C GLU A 55 8.81 -1.61 1.93
N HIS A 56 7.73 -2.36 2.11
CA HIS A 56 6.78 -2.61 1.02
C HIS A 56 5.96 -1.38 0.63
N LEU A 57 5.53 -0.56 1.59
CA LEU A 57 4.87 0.71 1.31
C LEU A 57 5.80 1.65 0.51
N SER A 58 7.11 1.61 0.76
CA SER A 58 8.09 2.34 -0.05
C SER A 58 8.18 1.84 -1.50
N ILE A 59 8.04 0.52 -1.72
CA ILE A 59 8.01 -0.10 -3.04
C ILE A 59 6.78 0.37 -3.81
N VAL A 60 5.60 0.31 -3.19
CA VAL A 60 4.34 0.75 -3.80
C VAL A 60 4.38 2.25 -4.11
N ALA A 61 4.92 3.06 -3.20
CA ALA A 61 5.14 4.49 -3.37
C ALA A 61 6.09 4.79 -4.56
N GLU A 62 7.22 4.07 -4.66
CA GLU A 62 8.15 4.17 -5.79
C GLU A 62 7.51 3.71 -7.10
N ALA A 63 6.73 2.62 -7.06
CA ALA A 63 5.99 2.13 -8.22
C ALA A 63 5.03 3.22 -8.73
N ALA A 64 4.23 3.79 -7.84
CA ALA A 64 3.25 4.82 -8.14
C ALA A 64 3.87 6.11 -8.68
N SER A 65 5.04 6.54 -8.17
CA SER A 65 5.68 7.79 -8.60
C SER A 65 6.16 7.77 -10.05
N LYS A 66 6.49 6.60 -10.61
CA LYS A 66 6.90 6.48 -12.03
C LYS A 66 5.71 6.26 -12.98
N LEU A 67 4.48 6.17 -12.48
CA LEU A 67 3.30 6.07 -13.34
C LEU A 67 2.98 7.45 -13.93
N SER A 68 3.35 7.63 -15.21
CA SER A 68 3.24 8.93 -15.92
C SER A 68 1.80 9.41 -16.16
N SER A 69 0.78 8.65 -15.78
CA SER A 69 -0.63 9.03 -15.99
C SER A 69 -1.51 8.60 -14.83
N HIS A 70 -1.69 9.52 -13.86
CA HIS A 70 -2.65 9.42 -12.75
C HIS A 70 -4.04 8.96 -13.22
N ARG A 71 -4.47 9.42 -14.40
CA ARG A 71 -5.77 9.07 -14.96
C ARG A 71 -5.89 7.58 -15.29
N ARG A 72 -4.83 6.83 -15.61
CA ARG A 72 -5.02 5.47 -16.13
C ARG A 72 -5.30 4.40 -15.08
N PHE A 73 -5.01 4.63 -13.80
CA PHE A 73 -5.23 3.62 -12.76
C PHE A 73 -6.24 4.06 -11.69
N THR A 74 -6.32 5.34 -11.37
CA THR A 74 -7.35 5.88 -10.46
C THR A 74 -8.12 7.00 -11.17
N HIS A 75 -9.18 6.63 -11.91
CA HIS A 75 -10.17 7.63 -12.36
C HIS A 75 -10.99 8.18 -11.19
N SER A 76 -11.06 7.42 -10.10
CA SER A 76 -11.74 7.76 -8.86
C SER A 76 -10.88 8.74 -8.06
N ARG A 77 -11.49 9.87 -7.70
CA ARG A 77 -10.95 10.91 -6.83
C ARG A 77 -10.61 10.39 -5.43
N ILE A 78 -9.95 11.22 -4.63
CA ILE A 78 -9.81 11.01 -3.18
C ILE A 78 -11.22 11.07 -2.55
N ALA A 79 -11.44 10.26 -1.52
CA ALA A 79 -12.66 10.30 -0.72
C ALA A 79 -12.92 11.72 -0.18
N THR A 80 -14.17 12.16 -0.16
CA THR A 80 -14.56 13.29 0.69
C THR A 80 -14.50 12.89 2.17
N ALA A 81 -14.54 13.86 3.08
CA ALA A 81 -14.59 13.58 4.51
C ALA A 81 -15.80 12.72 4.91
N GLU A 82 -16.93 12.88 4.22
CA GLU A 82 -18.14 12.08 4.44
C GLU A 82 -18.05 10.66 3.87
N GLU A 83 -17.25 10.45 2.82
CA GLU A 83 -17.03 9.13 2.19
C GLU A 83 -15.91 8.33 2.84
N GLU A 84 -14.93 9.01 3.46
CA GLU A 84 -13.71 8.41 4.00
C GLU A 84 -14.04 7.16 4.82
N ARG A 85 -14.94 7.28 5.80
CA ARG A 85 -15.34 6.16 6.66
C ARG A 85 -15.90 4.96 5.88
N MET A 86 -16.71 5.20 4.86
CA MET A 86 -17.30 4.13 4.05
C MET A 86 -16.26 3.47 3.15
N TRP A 87 -15.38 4.27 2.55
CA TRP A 87 -14.32 3.77 1.69
C TRP A 87 -13.27 3.01 2.49
N THR A 88 -12.92 3.48 3.69
CA THR A 88 -12.08 2.76 4.64
C THR A 88 -12.67 1.40 4.96
N ALA A 89 -13.95 1.32 5.35
CA ALA A 89 -14.57 0.05 5.73
C ALA A 89 -14.57 -0.99 4.60
N MET A 90 -14.85 -0.56 3.36
CA MET A 90 -14.78 -1.46 2.19
C MET A 90 -13.36 -1.91 1.90
N LEU A 91 -12.38 -1.01 2.03
CA LEU A 91 -10.97 -1.36 1.83
C LEU A 91 -10.45 -2.26 2.94
N GLU A 92 -10.87 -2.08 4.19
CA GLU A 92 -10.50 -2.97 5.29
C GLU A 92 -11.01 -4.40 5.05
N GLU A 93 -12.24 -4.54 4.54
CA GLU A 93 -12.79 -5.85 4.16
C GLU A 93 -11.94 -6.50 3.06
N GLU A 94 -11.62 -5.75 2.00
CA GLU A 94 -10.77 -6.22 0.92
C GLU A 94 -9.35 -6.55 1.38
N GLU A 95 -8.72 -5.71 2.19
CA GLU A 95 -7.41 -5.96 2.80
C GLU A 95 -7.42 -7.24 3.64
N GLY A 96 -8.52 -7.50 4.35
CA GLY A 96 -8.75 -8.72 5.10
C GLY A 96 -8.82 -9.96 4.20
N ASP A 97 -9.59 -9.89 3.10
CA ASP A 97 -9.68 -10.95 2.10
C ASP A 97 -8.32 -11.23 1.44
N ARG A 98 -7.62 -10.18 1.01
CA ARG A 98 -6.28 -10.31 0.41
C ARG A 98 -5.28 -10.89 1.38
N SER A 99 -5.31 -10.47 2.65
CA SER A 99 -4.42 -11.01 3.69
C SER A 99 -4.67 -12.50 3.90
N ARG A 100 -5.93 -12.96 3.92
CA ARG A 100 -6.25 -14.39 4.05
C ARG A 100 -5.79 -15.19 2.84
N ALA A 101 -6.08 -14.69 1.63
CA ALA A 101 -5.68 -15.35 0.39
C ALA A 101 -4.15 -15.45 0.25
N LEU A 102 -3.44 -14.35 0.51
CA LEU A 102 -1.99 -14.30 0.45
C LEU A 102 -1.34 -15.25 1.46
N ARG A 103 -1.80 -15.24 2.72
CA ARG A 103 -1.32 -16.18 3.74
C ARG A 103 -1.55 -17.63 3.33
N SER A 104 -2.74 -17.96 2.84
CA SER A 104 -3.03 -19.32 2.37
C SER A 104 -2.13 -19.75 1.19
N ALA A 105 -1.80 -18.83 0.29
CA ALA A 105 -0.92 -19.10 -0.84
C ALA A 105 0.55 -19.26 -0.41
N MET A 106 1.01 -18.40 0.52
CA MET A 106 2.34 -18.53 1.13
C MET A 106 2.48 -19.86 1.86
N ASP A 107 1.52 -20.22 2.72
CA ASP A 107 1.51 -21.50 3.44
C ASP A 107 1.54 -22.71 2.49
N ALA A 108 0.88 -22.62 1.33
CA ALA A 108 0.88 -23.68 0.32
C ALA A 108 2.23 -23.83 -0.40
N VAL A 109 2.97 -22.73 -0.57
CA VAL A 109 4.31 -22.74 -1.16
C VAL A 109 5.36 -23.17 -0.13
N GLU A 110 5.28 -22.70 1.11
CA GLU A 110 6.26 -22.99 2.17
C GLU A 110 6.23 -24.46 2.65
N LYS A 111 5.10 -25.15 2.52
CA LYS A 111 4.97 -26.57 2.92
C LYS A 111 5.62 -27.55 1.95
N GLU A 112 5.83 -27.15 0.70
CA GLU A 112 6.37 -28.02 -0.35
C GLU A 112 7.86 -27.77 -0.53
N GLU A 113 8.67 -28.84 -0.55
CA GLU A 113 10.11 -28.72 -0.88
C GLU A 113 10.31 -28.20 -2.31
N THR A 114 9.40 -28.55 -3.22
CA THR A 114 9.35 -28.07 -4.61
C THR A 114 7.95 -27.58 -4.97
N PRO A 115 7.66 -26.28 -4.80
CA PRO A 115 6.36 -25.71 -5.14
C PRO A 115 6.01 -25.91 -6.62
N THR A 116 4.75 -26.29 -6.88
CA THR A 116 4.24 -26.45 -8.25
C THR A 116 4.06 -25.09 -8.95
N GLU A 117 4.09 -25.09 -10.28
CA GLU A 117 3.81 -23.89 -11.09
C GLU A 117 2.44 -23.25 -10.74
N ARG A 118 1.45 -24.10 -10.46
CA ARG A 118 0.12 -23.65 -10.04
C ARG A 118 0.16 -22.92 -8.69
N GLN A 119 0.91 -23.43 -7.71
CA GLN A 119 1.06 -22.77 -6.40
C GLN A 119 1.80 -21.44 -6.52
N LEU A 120 2.89 -21.39 -7.30
CA LEU A 120 3.63 -20.15 -7.56
C LEU A 120 2.76 -19.12 -8.28
N SER A 121 1.98 -19.55 -9.28
CA SER A 121 1.04 -18.68 -9.99
C SER A 121 -0.05 -18.13 -9.06
N ALA A 122 -0.62 -18.97 -8.18
CA ALA A 122 -1.62 -18.54 -7.21
C ALA A 122 -1.05 -17.53 -6.19
N LEU A 123 0.19 -17.75 -5.73
CA LEU A 123 0.90 -16.81 -4.87
C LEU A 123 1.14 -15.48 -5.58
N LEU A 124 1.67 -15.50 -6.81
CA LEU A 124 1.90 -14.29 -7.60
C LEU A 124 0.59 -13.52 -7.85
N VAL A 125 -0.50 -14.19 -8.23
CA VAL A 125 -1.81 -13.54 -8.42
C VAL A 125 -2.28 -12.88 -7.11
N SER A 126 -2.17 -13.59 -5.98
CA SER A 126 -2.57 -13.06 -4.67
C SER A 126 -1.74 -11.83 -4.27
N MET A 127 -0.43 -11.86 -4.53
CA MET A 127 0.47 -10.74 -4.26
C MET A 127 0.12 -9.52 -5.13
N LEU A 128 -0.11 -9.73 -6.43
CA LEU A 128 -0.46 -8.66 -7.35
C LEU A 128 -1.81 -8.02 -7.02
N GLN A 129 -2.80 -8.83 -6.62
CA GLN A 129 -4.08 -8.32 -6.16
C GLN A 129 -3.92 -7.48 -4.89
N ALA A 130 -3.13 -7.96 -3.92
CA ALA A 130 -2.84 -7.23 -2.70
C ALA A 130 -2.08 -5.90 -2.95
N ASP A 131 -1.14 -5.87 -3.90
CA ASP A 131 -0.45 -4.63 -4.33
C ASP A 131 -1.44 -3.62 -4.92
N VAL A 132 -2.38 -4.08 -5.74
CA VAL A 132 -3.45 -3.23 -6.29
C VAL A 132 -4.35 -2.70 -5.18
N THR A 133 -4.73 -3.52 -4.20
CA THR A 133 -5.51 -3.09 -3.02
C THR A 133 -4.75 -2.02 -2.22
N LEU A 134 -3.46 -2.21 -1.93
CA LEU A 134 -2.64 -1.20 -1.24
C LEU A 134 -2.55 0.11 -2.01
N MET A 135 -2.51 0.07 -3.35
CA MET A 135 -2.53 1.30 -4.14
C MET A 135 -3.90 2.00 -4.10
N ARG A 136 -5.00 1.27 -3.96
CA ARG A 136 -6.34 1.86 -3.80
C ARG A 136 -6.49 2.58 -2.45
N MET A 137 -5.71 2.22 -1.44
CA MET A 137 -5.64 2.95 -0.17
C MET A 137 -5.22 4.41 -0.32
N SER A 138 -4.52 4.78 -1.41
CA SER A 138 -4.17 6.19 -1.71
C SER A 138 -5.39 7.11 -1.84
N ARG A 139 -6.59 6.56 -2.00
CA ARG A 139 -7.84 7.32 -2.06
C ARG A 139 -8.40 7.72 -0.71
N VAL A 140 -8.05 6.99 0.34
CA VAL A 140 -8.46 7.26 1.72
C VAL A 140 -7.31 7.90 2.47
N PHE A 141 -6.09 7.41 2.24
CA PHE A 141 -4.86 7.90 2.86
C PHE A 141 -3.88 8.41 1.79
N PRO A 142 -4.22 9.50 1.06
CA PRO A 142 -3.31 10.06 0.07
C PRO A 142 -2.03 10.58 0.72
N ASP A 143 -0.90 10.39 0.05
CA ASP A 143 0.34 11.06 0.43
C ASP A 143 0.20 12.58 0.21
N PRO A 144 0.64 13.43 1.15
CA PRO A 144 0.56 14.88 0.99
C PRO A 144 1.29 15.41 -0.25
N LEU A 145 2.35 14.71 -0.69
CA LEU A 145 3.15 15.06 -1.86
C LEU A 145 2.61 14.44 -3.15
N SER A 146 1.81 13.38 -3.05
CA SER A 146 1.22 12.73 -4.22
C SER A 146 -0.10 12.01 -3.91
N ARG A 147 -1.14 12.41 -4.63
CA ARG A 147 -2.48 11.81 -4.55
C ARG A 147 -2.56 10.38 -5.10
N THR A 148 -1.52 9.90 -5.78
CA THR A 148 -1.43 8.53 -6.31
C THR A 148 -0.76 7.55 -5.37
N MET A 149 -0.19 8.07 -4.28
CA MET A 149 0.59 7.30 -3.33
C MET A 149 -0.18 7.17 -2.04
N THR A 150 -0.15 5.98 -1.44
CA THR A 150 -0.64 5.79 -0.08
C THR A 150 0.39 6.39 0.88
N SER A 151 -0.06 7.22 1.80
CA SER A 151 0.79 7.78 2.85
C SER A 151 1.35 6.64 3.70
N ALA A 152 2.68 6.47 3.71
CA ALA A 152 3.34 5.44 4.50
C ALA A 152 3.03 5.61 6.00
N THR A 153 2.98 6.85 6.49
CA THR A 153 2.65 7.16 7.89
C THR A 153 1.25 6.69 8.26
N ASN A 154 0.25 6.98 7.42
CA ASN A 154 -1.13 6.56 7.68
C ASN A 154 -1.29 5.05 7.50
N GLY A 155 -0.67 4.47 6.46
CA GLY A 155 -0.67 3.03 6.22
C GLY A 155 -0.05 2.22 7.37
N LEU A 156 1.02 2.73 8.00
CA LEU A 156 1.61 2.09 9.18
C LEU A 156 0.73 2.18 10.44
N ARG A 157 -0.07 3.24 10.56
CA ARG A 157 -1.03 3.41 11.66
C ARG A 157 -2.32 2.63 11.45
N HIS A 158 -2.63 2.27 10.20
CA HIS A 158 -3.78 1.49 9.82
C HIS A 158 -3.45 -0.01 9.85
N SER A 159 -3.98 -0.72 10.86
CA SER A 159 -3.58 -2.10 11.14
C SER A 159 -3.73 -3.05 9.95
N PRO A 160 -4.86 -3.07 9.21
CA PRO A 160 -5.02 -3.96 8.06
C PRO A 160 -4.01 -3.69 6.94
N THR A 161 -3.78 -2.41 6.61
CA THR A 161 -2.77 -2.00 5.61
C THR A 161 -1.36 -2.40 6.02
N CYS A 162 -1.00 -2.17 7.29
CA CYS A 162 0.31 -2.55 7.84
C CYS A 162 0.52 -4.07 7.78
N GLU A 163 -0.49 -4.86 8.13
CA GLU A 163 -0.44 -6.30 8.03
C GLU A 163 -0.29 -6.80 6.59
N LEU A 164 -1.10 -6.29 5.66
CA LEU A 164 -1.04 -6.68 4.26
C LEU A 164 0.32 -6.33 3.63
N ALA A 165 0.83 -5.12 3.88
CA ALA A 165 2.13 -4.69 3.40
C ALA A 165 3.28 -5.54 3.95
N SER A 166 3.24 -5.91 5.23
CA SER A 166 4.23 -6.80 5.84
C SER A 166 4.19 -8.22 5.24
N GLN A 167 2.99 -8.76 4.95
CA GLN A 167 2.87 -10.06 4.30
C GLN A 167 3.40 -10.02 2.87
N LEU A 168 3.08 -8.98 2.12
CA LEU A 168 3.61 -8.78 0.76
C LEU A 168 5.13 -8.72 0.75
N HIS A 169 5.74 -7.96 1.66
CA HIS A 169 7.19 -7.91 1.78
C HIS A 169 7.81 -9.31 1.92
N ARG A 170 7.26 -10.10 2.84
CA ARG A 170 7.72 -11.46 3.12
C ARG A 170 7.48 -12.40 1.95
N ALA A 171 6.35 -12.28 1.26
CA ALA A 171 6.05 -13.07 0.07
C ALA A 171 7.06 -12.81 -1.06
N TRP A 172 7.36 -11.54 -1.35
CA TRP A 172 8.37 -11.17 -2.34
C TRP A 172 9.78 -11.66 -1.96
N GLN A 173 10.14 -11.58 -0.67
CA GLN A 173 11.40 -12.12 -0.16
C GLN A 173 11.49 -13.65 -0.30
N THR A 174 10.39 -14.35 -0.04
CA THR A 174 10.32 -15.83 -0.16
C THR A 174 10.58 -16.28 -1.60
N LEU A 175 10.10 -15.50 -2.57
CA LEU A 175 10.38 -15.74 -3.99
C LEU A 175 11.77 -15.28 -4.45
N GLY A 176 12.58 -14.68 -3.56
CA GLY A 176 13.91 -14.15 -3.89
C GLY A 176 13.89 -12.97 -4.87
N ILE A 177 12.76 -12.28 -5.01
CA ILE A 177 12.58 -11.19 -5.98
C ILE A 177 13.13 -9.89 -5.39
N THR A 178 13.99 -9.23 -6.16
CA THR A 178 14.64 -7.99 -5.72
C THR A 178 13.70 -6.79 -5.77
N LYS A 179 13.91 -5.80 -4.89
CA LYS A 179 13.12 -4.56 -4.84
C LYS A 179 12.92 -3.88 -6.21
N PRO A 180 13.95 -3.65 -7.05
CA PRO A 180 13.76 -3.05 -8.37
C PRO A 180 12.82 -3.86 -9.28
N THR A 181 12.88 -5.19 -9.17
CA THR A 181 12.01 -6.09 -9.93
C THR A 181 10.57 -5.99 -9.44
N VAL A 182 10.34 -5.98 -8.12
CA VAL A 182 9.00 -5.77 -7.56
C VAL A 182 8.42 -4.42 -8.03
N VAL A 183 9.20 -3.33 -7.96
CA VAL A 183 8.76 -2.02 -8.45
C VAL A 183 8.33 -2.07 -9.92
N ALA A 184 9.11 -2.71 -10.79
CA ALA A 184 8.79 -2.84 -12.21
C ALA A 184 7.54 -3.70 -12.46
N VAL A 185 7.38 -4.80 -11.72
CA VAL A 185 6.22 -5.69 -11.79
C VAL A 185 4.95 -4.96 -11.35
N VAL A 186 4.98 -4.31 -10.19
CA VAL A 186 3.85 -3.52 -9.67
C VAL A 186 3.47 -2.43 -10.68
N GLN A 187 4.44 -1.69 -11.21
CA GLN A 187 4.18 -0.68 -12.26
C GLN A 187 3.49 -1.26 -13.49
N HIS A 188 3.96 -2.41 -13.97
CA HIS A 188 3.41 -3.06 -15.14
C HIS A 188 1.96 -3.51 -14.89
N VAL A 189 1.72 -4.18 -13.76
CA VAL A 189 0.41 -4.71 -13.38
C VAL A 189 -0.59 -3.60 -13.17
N VAL A 190 -0.22 -2.56 -12.43
CA VAL A 190 -1.07 -1.39 -12.17
C VAL A 190 -1.40 -0.67 -13.48
N SER A 191 -0.43 -0.53 -14.38
CA SER A 191 -0.68 0.02 -15.72
C SER A 191 -1.59 -0.86 -16.56
N ALA A 192 -1.45 -2.20 -16.48
CA ALA A 192 -2.25 -3.15 -17.23
C ALA A 192 -3.70 -3.19 -16.71
N VAL A 193 -3.90 -3.37 -15.41
CA VAL A 193 -5.21 -3.26 -14.73
C VAL A 193 -5.85 -1.92 -15.07
N GLY A 194 -5.07 -0.85 -15.00
CA GLY A 194 -5.51 0.49 -15.40
C GLY A 194 -6.01 0.56 -16.84
N LYS A 195 -5.29 -0.01 -17.81
CA LYS A 195 -5.74 -0.02 -19.21
C LYS A 195 -6.99 -0.89 -19.42
N LEU A 196 -7.05 -2.07 -18.80
CA LEU A 196 -8.15 -3.03 -18.94
C LEU A 196 -9.45 -2.46 -18.39
N THR A 197 -9.40 -1.87 -17.20
CA THR A 197 -10.57 -1.29 -16.51
C THR A 197 -10.90 0.13 -16.98
N ALA A 198 -10.13 0.71 -17.91
CA ALA A 198 -10.32 2.10 -18.34
C ALA A 198 -11.72 2.36 -18.92
N ARG A 199 -12.24 1.45 -19.76
CA ARG A 199 -13.56 1.62 -20.40
C ARG A 199 -14.69 1.54 -19.38
N GLU A 200 -14.64 0.53 -18.51
CA GLU A 200 -15.61 0.34 -17.44
C GLU A 200 -15.62 1.55 -16.50
N ARG A 201 -14.44 2.02 -16.09
CA ARG A 201 -14.33 3.24 -15.27
C ARG A 201 -14.88 4.48 -15.99
N VAL A 202 -14.64 4.66 -17.28
CA VAL A 202 -15.23 5.80 -18.02
C VAL A 202 -16.76 5.76 -17.97
N VAL A 203 -17.37 4.59 -18.05
CA VAL A 203 -18.83 4.44 -17.91
C VAL A 203 -19.29 4.74 -16.48
N LEU A 204 -18.60 4.16 -15.49
CA LEU A 204 -18.88 4.32 -14.08
C LEU A 204 -18.76 5.79 -13.61
N PHE A 205 -17.79 6.52 -14.13
CA PHE A 205 -17.54 7.92 -13.79
C PHE A 205 -18.18 8.93 -14.79
N LYS A 206 -18.99 8.47 -15.74
CA LYS A 206 -19.63 9.35 -16.71
C LYS A 206 -20.67 10.23 -16.02
N GLY A 207 -20.45 11.54 -16.03
CA GLY A 207 -21.37 12.51 -15.40
C GLY A 207 -21.19 12.65 -13.88
N VAL A 208 -20.24 11.91 -13.29
CA VAL A 208 -19.76 12.16 -11.94
C VAL A 208 -18.89 13.41 -12.00
N ILE A 209 -19.51 14.58 -11.87
CA ILE A 209 -18.80 15.81 -11.54
C ILE A 209 -18.53 15.71 -10.05
N PRO A 210 -17.27 15.60 -9.62
CA PRO A 210 -16.99 15.63 -8.19
C PRO A 210 -17.54 16.94 -7.63
N ASP A 211 -18.61 16.88 -6.83
CA ASP A 211 -19.00 18.04 -6.05
C ASP A 211 -17.99 18.10 -4.91
N HIS A 212 -16.92 18.86 -5.14
CA HIS A 212 -15.59 18.63 -4.58
C HIS A 212 -15.45 18.79 -3.06
N LEU A 213 -16.54 19.07 -2.33
CA LEU A 213 -16.40 19.62 -0.98
C LEU A 213 -17.34 19.01 0.07
N ARG A 214 -18.48 18.39 -0.29
CA ARG A 214 -19.41 17.81 0.69
C ARG A 214 -20.30 16.71 0.14
N GLY A 215 -20.51 15.70 0.98
CA GLY A 215 -21.57 14.70 0.81
C GLY A 215 -21.10 13.41 0.14
N THR A 216 -21.93 12.39 0.22
CA THR A 216 -21.66 11.07 -0.36
C THR A 216 -22.11 11.04 -1.82
N ASP A 217 -21.17 10.83 -2.72
CA ASP A 217 -21.44 10.66 -4.15
C ASP A 217 -21.69 9.16 -4.41
N LEU A 218 -22.96 8.77 -4.45
CA LEU A 218 -23.38 7.38 -4.64
C LEU A 218 -22.83 6.76 -5.94
N PRO A 219 -22.80 7.46 -7.09
CA PRO A 219 -22.07 7.01 -8.26
C PRO A 219 -20.57 6.75 -8.01
N ALA A 220 -19.86 7.66 -7.32
CA ALA A 220 -18.45 7.45 -7.01
C ALA A 220 -18.24 6.25 -6.08
N LEU A 221 -19.14 6.05 -5.11
CA LEU A 221 -19.14 4.88 -4.22
C LEU A 221 -19.32 3.57 -5.00
N ALA A 222 -20.36 3.48 -5.83
CA ALA A 222 -20.63 2.29 -6.65
C ALA A 222 -19.45 1.97 -7.58
N SER A 223 -18.86 3.00 -8.17
CA SER A 223 -17.66 2.88 -9.00
C SER A 223 -16.46 2.39 -8.21
N PHE A 224 -16.28 2.91 -6.99
CA PHE A 224 -15.21 2.50 -6.09
C PHE A 224 -15.34 1.02 -5.71
N THR A 225 -16.56 0.56 -5.38
CA THR A 225 -16.86 -0.84 -5.06
C THR A 225 -16.60 -1.75 -6.26
N ALA A 226 -17.05 -1.36 -7.46
CA ALA A 226 -16.86 -2.15 -8.69
C ALA A 226 -15.39 -2.34 -9.09
N GLU A 227 -14.48 -1.48 -8.62
CA GLU A 227 -13.04 -1.65 -8.83
C GLU A 227 -12.37 -2.66 -7.87
N GLY A 228 -13.06 -3.07 -6.79
CA GLY A 228 -12.63 -4.17 -5.93
C GLY A 228 -12.87 -5.49 -6.62
N LEU A 229 -11.82 -6.03 -7.26
CA LEU A 229 -11.85 -7.25 -8.07
C LEU A 229 -11.94 -8.55 -7.27
#